data_AF-A0A925H8A9-F1
#
_entry.id   AF-A0A925H8A9-F1
#
_cell.length_a   1.000
_cell.length_b   1.000
_cell.length_c   1.000
_cell.angle_alpha   90.00
_cell.angle_beta   90.00
_cell.angle_gamma   90.00
#
_symmetry.space_group_name_H-M   'P 1'
#
loop_
_entity.id
_entity.type
_entity.pdbx_description
1 polymer ?
#
loop_
_entity_poly.entity_id
_entity_poly.type
_entity_poly.pdbx_seq_one_letter_code
_entity_poly.pdbx_strand_id
1 'polypeptide(L)'
;MKKIFCSLLFLAVSALLIVSCKQSNKTGAMIPNDAAVVIHLNANSLNSKLSWDEIKQTNWFKETYADAPDSLAKKLMDDPANSGMDIKSDFIFFLKNQGSNGYMVFEGFVKDAATFEAFNKKVSNDAATTRDGEFSNMKLPGGAVVTWNKERFVYVIDAPYMNMGKRFSMEGGNSTEPSTLSADTLMKISKSLFSLKSDNSLGGNEKFGDMIKEEGDLHMWMNSEYMYNGFGDGMLSMMKVNTLIQGNVSATTINFDNGRIVMKSKGYYNKELAKIFDKYPAKEIGSDIVNRIPSQNVVAAFVMNYPPEGLKEFMKVIGVDGMVNGFLGKANYSIEEFIKANKGEILIAVTDFAVNNRTDTIHVPNGEPMTHNQSGPEAKVLFATSINDKAAFDKLIGTVKAQGGEDIARGMPEITYNLNNNWFAVSNSADHVTKFLAGGSNNHAFASKISGHPFGGYIDIQKIMKSTGSAVKDSSEMIAFNASLQMWQDIVITGGEYKNGALSGEFEVNLVNKNTNSLKQLNMYFDQLSKTIKAKQKKYEEYRMDSLPPAVEVPTTEN
;
A
#
# COMPACT_ATOMS: atom_id res chain seq x y z
N MET A 1 -15.40 61.33 -2.15
CA MET A 1 -14.47 60.18 -2.04
C MET A 1 -14.63 59.30 -0.78
N LYS A 2 -15.27 59.73 0.32
CA LYS A 2 -15.46 58.88 1.53
C LYS A 2 -16.72 57.97 1.55
N LYS A 3 -17.68 58.12 0.62
CA LYS A 3 -18.92 57.32 0.60
C LYS A 3 -18.90 56.12 -0.37
N ILE A 4 -17.95 56.05 -1.30
CA ILE A 4 -17.82 54.92 -2.24
C ILE A 4 -16.92 53.82 -1.66
N PHE A 5 -15.97 54.18 -0.80
CA PHE A 5 -15.07 53.22 -0.15
C PHE A 5 -15.76 52.38 0.94
N CYS A 6 -16.84 52.90 1.55
CA CYS A 6 -17.58 52.21 2.62
C CYS A 6 -18.57 51.16 2.07
N SER A 7 -19.13 51.38 0.87
CA SER A 7 -20.00 50.39 0.19
C SER A 7 -19.21 49.24 -0.46
N LEU A 8 -17.97 49.49 -0.91
CA LEU A 8 -17.08 48.44 -1.42
C LEU A 8 -16.49 47.57 -0.29
N LEU A 9 -16.23 48.15 0.89
CA LEU A 9 -15.82 47.37 2.06
C LEU A 9 -16.97 46.49 2.59
N PHE A 10 -18.22 46.97 2.56
CA PHE A 10 -19.37 46.17 2.98
C PHE A 10 -19.70 45.04 2.00
N LEU A 11 -19.52 45.22 0.68
CA LEU A 11 -19.64 44.15 -0.32
C LEU A 11 -18.49 43.12 -0.24
N ALA A 12 -17.27 43.54 0.11
CA ALA A 12 -16.16 42.61 0.37
C ALA A 12 -16.33 41.83 1.69
N VAL A 13 -16.94 42.42 2.72
CA VAL A 13 -17.23 41.76 4.01
C VAL A 13 -18.49 40.89 3.95
N SER A 14 -19.48 41.23 3.11
CA SER A 14 -20.64 40.34 2.85
C SER A 14 -20.32 39.21 1.87
N ALA A 15 -19.29 39.32 1.03
CA ALA A 15 -18.69 38.19 0.32
C ALA A 15 -17.92 37.23 1.25
N LEU A 16 -17.47 37.70 2.42
CA LEU A 16 -16.82 36.86 3.45
C LEU A 16 -17.83 36.15 4.37
N LEU A 17 -19.11 36.52 4.36
CA LEU A 17 -20.16 35.90 5.18
C LEU A 17 -21.01 34.84 4.43
N ILE A 18 -20.60 34.42 3.21
CA ILE A 18 -21.18 33.27 2.47
C ILE A 18 -20.24 32.04 2.51
N VAL A 19 -19.13 32.08 3.26
CA VAL A 19 -18.15 30.97 3.38
C VAL A 19 -18.61 29.84 4.34
N SER A 20 -19.91 29.60 4.45
CA SER A 20 -20.44 28.43 5.20
C SER A 20 -21.61 27.72 4.51
N CYS A 21 -21.87 28.02 3.23
CA CYS A 21 -22.54 27.04 2.38
C CYS A 21 -21.50 26.00 1.98
N LYS A 22 -21.71 24.76 2.41
CA LYS A 22 -21.03 23.54 1.93
C LYS A 22 -20.81 23.61 0.41
N GLN A 23 -19.68 24.14 -0.04
CA GLN A 23 -19.30 24.02 -1.45
C GLN A 23 -18.99 22.54 -1.64
N SER A 24 -19.94 21.81 -2.21
CA SER A 24 -19.76 20.41 -2.58
C SER A 24 -18.46 20.28 -3.37
N ASN A 25 -17.59 19.37 -2.92
CA ASN A 25 -16.35 19.08 -3.62
C ASN A 25 -16.68 18.57 -5.03
N LYS A 26 -16.32 19.35 -6.07
CA LYS A 26 -16.61 18.99 -7.47
C LYS A 26 -15.89 17.71 -7.90
N THR A 27 -14.73 17.41 -7.31
CA THR A 27 -13.95 16.19 -7.59
C THR A 27 -14.72 14.94 -7.16
N GLY A 28 -15.48 15.00 -6.06
CA GLY A 28 -16.26 13.86 -5.57
C GLY A 28 -17.68 13.75 -6.14
N ALA A 29 -18.12 14.67 -7.00
CA ALA A 29 -19.52 14.84 -7.34
C ALA A 29 -20.13 13.63 -8.08
N MET A 30 -19.35 12.98 -8.94
CA MET A 30 -19.76 11.81 -9.74
C MET A 30 -19.37 10.46 -9.11
N ILE A 31 -18.82 10.49 -7.89
CA ILE A 31 -18.32 9.29 -7.21
C ILE A 31 -19.32 8.85 -6.13
N PRO A 32 -19.93 7.65 -6.24
CA PRO A 32 -20.84 7.14 -5.22
C PRO A 32 -20.18 7.03 -3.84
N ASN A 33 -20.93 7.30 -2.77
CA ASN A 33 -20.43 7.20 -1.38
C ASN A 33 -19.99 5.79 -0.98
N ASP A 34 -20.49 4.77 -1.69
CA ASP A 34 -20.18 3.37 -1.52
C ASP A 34 -19.14 2.83 -2.53
N ALA A 35 -18.37 3.72 -3.18
CA ALA A 35 -17.18 3.33 -3.91
C ALA A 35 -16.17 2.64 -2.96
N ALA A 36 -15.67 1.48 -3.37
CA ALA A 36 -14.72 0.68 -2.59
C ALA A 36 -13.32 1.29 -2.61
N VAL A 37 -12.89 1.77 -3.77
CA VAL A 37 -11.60 2.44 -3.97
C VAL A 37 -11.83 3.61 -4.89
N VAL A 38 -11.20 4.74 -4.57
CA VAL A 38 -11.10 5.93 -5.43
C VAL A 38 -9.64 6.33 -5.47
N ILE A 39 -9.13 6.58 -6.67
CA ILE A 39 -7.81 7.13 -6.93
C ILE A 39 -8.03 8.43 -7.70
N HIS A 40 -7.54 9.52 -7.13
CA HIS A 40 -7.52 10.83 -7.75
C HIS A 40 -6.08 11.16 -8.16
N LEU A 41 -5.90 11.52 -9.43
CA LEU A 41 -4.64 11.91 -10.04
C LEU A 41 -4.63 13.42 -10.25
N ASN A 42 -3.73 14.13 -9.56
CA ASN A 42 -3.52 15.56 -9.78
C ASN A 42 -2.61 15.73 -11.01
N ALA A 43 -3.22 15.74 -12.19
CA ALA A 43 -2.50 15.75 -13.46
C ALA A 43 -1.61 16.99 -13.61
N ASN A 44 -2.07 18.14 -13.10
CA ASN A 44 -1.29 19.38 -13.11
C ASN A 44 0.01 19.24 -12.28
N SER A 45 -0.10 18.72 -11.06
CA SER A 45 1.07 18.49 -10.20
C SER A 45 2.03 17.47 -10.82
N LEU A 46 1.52 16.32 -11.27
CA LEU A 46 2.32 15.27 -11.88
C LEU A 46 3.07 15.75 -13.13
N ASN A 47 2.38 16.45 -14.04
CA ASN A 47 2.99 16.95 -15.27
C ASN A 47 4.03 18.06 -15.01
N SER A 48 3.92 18.79 -13.89
CA SER A 48 4.95 19.75 -13.47
C SER A 48 6.23 19.06 -12.96
N LYS A 49 6.10 17.83 -12.45
CA LYS A 49 7.19 17.03 -11.87
C LYS A 49 7.85 16.10 -12.88
N LEU A 50 7.10 15.58 -13.84
CA LEU A 50 7.62 14.76 -14.94
C LEU A 50 6.81 15.07 -16.20
N SER A 51 7.46 15.70 -17.18
CA SER A 51 6.80 16.09 -18.42
C SER A 51 6.66 14.92 -19.39
N TRP A 52 5.68 15.00 -20.28
CA TRP A 52 5.51 14.02 -21.35
C TRP A 52 6.72 13.94 -22.29
N ASP A 53 7.41 15.06 -22.53
CA ASP A 53 8.62 15.07 -23.36
C ASP A 53 9.78 14.32 -22.70
N GLU A 54 9.93 14.40 -21.38
CA GLU A 54 10.89 13.58 -20.63
C GLU A 54 10.54 12.09 -20.71
N ILE A 55 9.25 11.74 -20.63
CA ILE A 55 8.77 10.36 -20.78
C ILE A 55 9.13 9.82 -22.18
N LYS A 56 8.85 10.58 -23.24
CA LYS A 56 9.15 10.19 -24.64
C LYS A 56 10.63 9.91 -24.91
N GLN A 57 11.52 10.47 -24.11
CA GLN A 57 12.97 10.25 -24.26
C GLN A 57 13.43 8.90 -23.70
N THR A 58 12.63 8.25 -22.85
CA THR A 58 12.95 6.95 -22.28
C THR A 58 12.87 5.83 -23.32
N ASN A 59 13.67 4.79 -23.11
CA ASN A 59 13.73 3.58 -23.91
C ASN A 59 12.47 2.75 -23.71
N TRP A 60 11.97 2.59 -22.49
CA TRP A 60 10.70 1.88 -22.28
C TRP A 60 9.55 2.53 -23.09
N PHE A 61 9.52 3.87 -23.18
CA PHE A 61 8.52 4.55 -24.00
C PHE A 61 8.75 4.30 -25.49
N LYS A 62 9.98 4.49 -25.99
CA LYS A 62 10.31 4.28 -27.41
C LYS A 62 9.99 2.85 -27.86
N GLU A 63 10.21 1.89 -26.98
CA GLU A 63 9.87 0.49 -27.19
C GLU A 63 8.37 0.27 -27.25
N THR A 64 7.63 0.76 -26.24
CA THR A 64 6.16 0.70 -26.23
C THR A 64 5.57 1.38 -27.47
N TYR A 65 6.20 2.46 -27.93
CA TYR A 65 5.81 3.19 -29.13
C TYR A 65 6.06 2.39 -30.40
N ALA A 66 7.18 1.66 -30.48
CA ALA A 66 7.47 0.76 -31.60
C ALA A 66 6.46 -0.39 -31.67
N ASP A 67 6.11 -0.96 -30.52
CA ASP A 67 5.21 -2.10 -30.36
C ASP A 67 3.71 -1.73 -30.40
N ALA A 68 3.39 -0.43 -30.50
CA ALA A 68 2.02 0.05 -30.52
C ALA A 68 1.23 -0.56 -31.71
N PRO A 69 0.04 -1.13 -31.47
CA PRO A 69 -0.66 -2.01 -32.42
C PRO A 69 -1.20 -1.27 -33.64
N ASP A 70 -1.48 0.03 -33.52
CA ASP A 70 -2.08 0.83 -34.58
C ASP A 70 -1.66 2.30 -34.53
N SER A 71 -2.10 3.05 -35.55
CA SER A 71 -1.81 4.49 -35.69
C SER A 71 -2.50 5.37 -34.65
N LEU A 72 -3.61 4.92 -34.07
CA LEU A 72 -4.35 5.66 -33.05
C LEU A 72 -3.59 5.63 -31.72
N ALA A 73 -3.09 4.45 -31.33
CA ALA A 73 -2.24 4.27 -30.17
C ALA A 73 -0.99 5.14 -30.28
N LYS A 74 -0.29 5.11 -31.42
CA LYS A 74 0.89 5.99 -31.64
C LYS A 74 0.55 7.47 -31.53
N LYS A 75 -0.57 7.91 -32.13
CA LYS A 75 -1.01 9.31 -32.05
C LYS A 75 -1.32 9.77 -30.62
N LEU A 76 -1.90 8.90 -29.79
CA LEU A 76 -2.12 9.19 -28.36
C LEU A 76 -0.80 9.23 -27.59
N MET A 77 0.13 8.35 -27.91
CA MET A 77 1.45 8.34 -27.29
C MET A 77 2.27 9.57 -27.66
N ASP A 78 2.14 10.08 -28.88
CA ASP A 78 2.81 11.32 -29.31
C ASP A 78 2.31 12.55 -28.52
N ASP A 79 0.99 12.65 -28.39
CA ASP A 79 0.32 13.70 -27.61
C ASP A 79 -1.04 13.20 -27.09
N PRO A 80 -1.16 12.92 -25.78
CA PRO A 80 -2.41 12.48 -25.16
C PRO A 80 -3.57 13.48 -25.31
N ALA A 81 -3.28 14.77 -25.57
CA ALA A 81 -4.32 15.77 -25.82
C ALA A 81 -5.10 15.50 -27.13
N ASN A 82 -4.57 14.67 -28.04
CA ASN A 82 -5.28 14.21 -29.24
C ASN A 82 -6.54 13.39 -28.93
N SER A 83 -6.72 12.95 -27.68
CA SER A 83 -7.95 12.32 -27.21
C SER A 83 -9.14 13.29 -27.06
N GLY A 84 -8.90 14.61 -27.04
CA GLY A 84 -9.91 15.61 -26.68
C GLY A 84 -10.19 15.72 -25.17
N MET A 85 -9.53 14.91 -24.33
CA MET A 85 -9.54 15.03 -22.88
C MET A 85 -8.70 16.23 -22.42
N ASP A 86 -9.07 16.84 -21.29
CA ASP A 86 -8.24 17.85 -20.64
C ASP A 86 -7.17 17.18 -19.76
N ILE A 87 -6.02 16.88 -20.37
CA ILE A 87 -4.89 16.20 -19.72
C ILE A 87 -4.19 17.02 -18.62
N LYS A 88 -4.59 18.29 -18.42
CA LYS A 88 -4.08 19.14 -17.33
C LYS A 88 -5.01 19.15 -16.13
N SER A 89 -6.26 18.75 -16.31
CA SER A 89 -7.24 18.64 -15.24
C SER A 89 -7.18 17.27 -14.58
N ASP A 90 -7.76 17.19 -13.39
CA ASP A 90 -7.73 15.99 -12.57
C ASP A 90 -8.41 14.79 -13.26
N PHE A 91 -7.84 13.62 -13.04
CA PHE A 91 -8.44 12.35 -13.43
C PHE A 91 -8.82 11.55 -12.19
N ILE A 92 -9.92 10.81 -12.28
CA ILE A 92 -10.40 9.98 -11.20
C ILE A 92 -10.64 8.57 -11.74
N PHE A 93 -10.20 7.60 -10.95
CA PHE A 93 -10.53 6.20 -11.12
C PHE A 93 -11.26 5.71 -9.88
N PHE A 94 -12.36 4.98 -10.03
CA PHE A 94 -12.98 4.33 -8.88
C PHE A 94 -13.54 2.96 -9.19
N LEU A 95 -13.66 2.16 -8.14
CA LEU A 95 -14.19 0.81 -8.14
C LEU A 95 -15.43 0.78 -7.27
N LYS A 96 -16.52 0.17 -7.75
CA LYS A 96 -17.73 -0.02 -6.97
C LYS A 96 -18.29 -1.41 -7.17
N ASN A 97 -18.68 -2.06 -6.06
CA ASN A 97 -19.41 -3.31 -6.12
C ASN A 97 -20.88 -3.08 -6.52
N GLN A 98 -21.43 -4.07 -7.23
CA GLN A 98 -22.80 -4.15 -7.69
C GLN A 98 -23.27 -5.61 -7.55
N GLY A 99 -23.84 -5.96 -6.39
CA GLY A 99 -24.21 -7.34 -6.09
C GLY A 99 -22.99 -8.26 -6.00
N SER A 100 -22.97 -9.35 -6.76
CA SER A 100 -21.83 -10.28 -6.87
C SER A 100 -20.74 -9.81 -7.85
N ASN A 101 -20.99 -8.74 -8.61
CA ASN A 101 -20.04 -8.15 -9.56
C ASN A 101 -19.63 -6.74 -9.05
N GLY A 102 -18.84 -6.00 -9.82
CA GLY A 102 -18.59 -4.59 -9.69
C GLY A 102 -18.35 -3.95 -11.05
N TYR A 103 -18.08 -2.65 -11.04
CA TYR A 103 -17.65 -1.92 -12.22
C TYR A 103 -16.53 -0.96 -11.85
N MET A 104 -15.73 -0.64 -12.85
CA MET A 104 -14.68 0.36 -12.76
C MET A 104 -15.12 1.60 -13.53
N VAL A 105 -14.74 2.76 -13.02
CA VAL A 105 -15.01 4.03 -13.67
C VAL A 105 -13.71 4.80 -13.83
N PHE A 106 -13.52 5.35 -15.03
CA PHE A 106 -12.50 6.37 -15.30
C PHE A 106 -13.21 7.63 -15.77
N GLU A 107 -13.03 8.72 -15.03
CA GLU A 107 -13.68 10.00 -15.31
C GLU A 107 -12.69 11.15 -15.30
N GLY A 108 -13.07 12.23 -15.99
CA GLY A 108 -12.24 13.41 -16.14
C GLY A 108 -12.95 14.50 -16.93
N PHE A 109 -12.17 15.46 -17.39
CA PHE A 109 -12.66 16.67 -18.03
C PHE A 109 -12.51 16.59 -19.55
N VAL A 110 -13.48 17.15 -20.26
CA VAL A 110 -13.45 17.27 -21.72
C VAL A 110 -12.89 18.64 -22.09
N LYS A 111 -11.84 18.65 -22.92
CA LYS A 111 -11.26 19.88 -23.49
C LYS A 111 -11.92 20.25 -24.81
N ASP A 112 -12.15 19.26 -25.68
CA ASP A 112 -12.78 19.43 -26.98
C ASP A 112 -13.72 18.24 -27.27
N ALA A 113 -15.03 18.49 -27.19
CA ALA A 113 -16.04 17.44 -27.31
C ALA A 113 -16.09 16.79 -28.70
N ALA A 114 -15.75 17.53 -29.76
CA ALA A 114 -15.77 16.99 -31.12
C ALA A 114 -14.57 16.06 -31.37
N THR A 115 -13.39 16.47 -30.88
CA THR A 115 -12.17 15.67 -30.88
C THR A 115 -12.34 14.43 -30.02
N PHE A 116 -12.98 14.56 -28.86
CA PHE A 116 -13.30 13.44 -27.98
C PHE A 116 -14.27 12.44 -28.61
N GLU A 117 -15.32 12.91 -29.30
CA GLU A 117 -16.21 12.03 -30.06
C GLU A 117 -15.45 11.31 -31.19
N ALA A 118 -14.67 12.05 -31.98
CA ALA A 118 -13.87 11.48 -33.07
C ALA A 118 -12.86 10.45 -32.57
N PHE A 119 -12.26 10.70 -31.40
CA PHE A 119 -11.36 9.76 -30.74
C PHE A 119 -12.08 8.45 -30.39
N ASN A 120 -13.20 8.53 -29.68
CA ASN A 120 -13.95 7.34 -29.25
C ASN A 120 -14.53 6.54 -30.43
N LYS A 121 -14.92 7.20 -31.52
CA LYS A 121 -15.32 6.50 -32.77
C LYS A 121 -14.19 5.64 -33.31
N LYS A 122 -12.97 6.16 -33.35
CA LYS A 122 -11.81 5.37 -33.81
C LYS A 122 -11.51 4.18 -32.91
N VAL A 123 -11.62 4.35 -31.59
CA VAL A 123 -11.44 3.25 -30.62
C VAL A 123 -12.51 2.15 -30.80
N SER A 124 -13.71 2.52 -31.27
CA SER A 124 -14.87 1.63 -31.35
C SER A 124 -15.21 1.15 -32.74
N ASN A 125 -14.27 1.24 -33.71
CA ASN A 125 -14.51 0.91 -35.11
C ASN A 125 -15.74 1.64 -35.69
N ASP A 126 -15.80 2.94 -35.45
CA ASP A 126 -16.84 3.89 -35.88
C ASP A 126 -18.25 3.54 -35.35
N ALA A 127 -18.33 3.05 -34.10
CA ALA A 127 -19.62 2.83 -33.44
C ALA A 127 -20.46 4.13 -33.39
N ALA A 128 -21.78 3.97 -33.52
CA ALA A 128 -22.69 5.10 -33.53
C ALA A 128 -22.75 5.80 -32.17
N THR A 129 -22.63 7.14 -32.19
CA THR A 129 -22.93 7.99 -31.02
C THR A 129 -24.44 8.11 -30.86
N THR A 130 -24.95 7.77 -29.67
CA THR A 130 -26.34 8.03 -29.29
C THR A 130 -26.43 9.29 -28.42
N ARG A 131 -27.37 10.18 -28.74
CA ARG A 131 -27.57 11.44 -28.00
C ARG A 131 -28.82 11.36 -27.13
N ASP A 132 -28.70 11.85 -25.90
CA ASP A 132 -29.77 11.89 -24.91
C ASP A 132 -29.65 13.20 -24.11
N GLY A 133 -30.44 14.20 -24.48
CA GLY A 133 -30.31 15.56 -23.95
C GLY A 133 -28.93 16.16 -24.26
N GLU A 134 -28.22 16.56 -23.21
CA GLU A 134 -26.85 17.10 -23.29
C GLU A 134 -25.76 16.01 -23.39
N PHE A 135 -26.12 14.74 -23.23
CA PHE A 135 -25.18 13.63 -23.16
C PHE A 135 -25.02 12.94 -24.51
N SER A 136 -23.77 12.68 -24.86
CA SER A 136 -23.38 11.75 -25.91
C SER A 136 -22.94 10.43 -25.28
N ASN A 137 -23.31 9.31 -25.91
CA ASN A 137 -23.13 7.97 -25.38
C ASN A 137 -22.66 7.01 -26.46
N MET A 138 -21.75 6.10 -26.11
CA MET A 138 -21.19 5.11 -27.04
C MET A 138 -20.87 3.80 -26.33
N LYS A 139 -21.12 2.68 -27.02
CA LYS A 139 -20.64 1.35 -26.63
C LYS A 139 -19.26 1.12 -27.22
N LEU A 140 -18.34 0.63 -26.41
CA LEU A 140 -16.96 0.35 -26.79
C LEU A 140 -16.72 -1.17 -26.91
N PRO A 141 -15.63 -1.60 -27.57
CA PRO A 141 -15.23 -3.00 -27.60
C PRO A 141 -15.08 -3.58 -26.19
N GLY A 142 -15.35 -4.88 -26.03
CA GLY A 142 -15.26 -5.55 -24.73
C GLY A 142 -16.40 -5.23 -23.76
N GLY A 143 -17.47 -4.58 -24.22
CA GLY A 143 -18.68 -4.32 -23.44
C GLY A 143 -18.64 -3.05 -22.58
N ALA A 144 -17.53 -2.30 -22.60
CA ALA A 144 -17.41 -1.01 -21.92
C ALA A 144 -18.31 0.06 -22.57
N VAL A 145 -18.57 1.14 -21.84
CA VAL A 145 -19.36 2.28 -22.33
C VAL A 145 -18.68 3.59 -21.97
N VAL A 146 -19.00 4.63 -22.74
CA VAL A 146 -18.61 6.00 -22.42
C VAL A 146 -19.79 6.94 -22.57
N THR A 147 -19.96 7.82 -21.58
CA THR A 147 -20.91 8.93 -21.58
C THR A 147 -20.15 10.23 -21.36
N TRP A 148 -20.47 11.27 -22.13
CA TRP A 148 -19.83 12.58 -21.98
C TRP A 148 -20.77 13.73 -22.33
N ASN A 149 -20.45 14.91 -21.79
CA ASN A 149 -21.03 16.19 -22.20
C ASN A 149 -19.88 17.15 -22.61
N LYS A 150 -20.13 18.47 -22.60
CA LYS A 150 -19.10 19.47 -22.94
C LYS A 150 -17.99 19.61 -21.89
N GLU A 151 -18.22 19.18 -20.65
CA GLU A 151 -17.33 19.43 -19.52
C GLU A 151 -16.68 18.18 -18.94
N ARG A 152 -17.34 17.02 -19.03
CA ARG A 152 -16.94 15.77 -18.37
C ARG A 152 -17.19 14.56 -19.24
N PHE A 153 -16.39 13.53 -19.00
CA PHE A 153 -16.59 12.19 -19.53
C PHE A 153 -16.52 11.16 -18.41
N VAL A 154 -17.16 10.02 -18.64
CA VAL A 154 -17.16 8.85 -17.77
C VAL A 154 -17.07 7.61 -18.65
N TYR A 155 -16.00 6.83 -18.48
CA TYR A 155 -15.89 5.46 -18.99
C TYR A 155 -16.32 4.50 -17.89
N VAL A 156 -17.19 3.54 -18.20
CA VAL A 156 -17.61 2.49 -17.28
C VAL A 156 -17.30 1.12 -17.88
N ILE A 157 -16.60 0.30 -17.11
CA ILE A 157 -16.09 -1.01 -17.53
C ILE A 157 -16.59 -2.07 -16.54
N ASP A 158 -17.06 -3.20 -17.07
CA ASP A 158 -17.44 -4.36 -16.27
C ASP A 158 -16.23 -4.91 -15.49
N ALA A 159 -16.43 -5.27 -14.23
CA ALA A 159 -15.37 -5.74 -13.34
C ALA A 159 -15.75 -7.06 -12.64
N PRO A 160 -15.91 -8.18 -13.40
CA PRO A 160 -16.51 -9.46 -12.97
C PRO A 160 -15.87 -10.13 -11.74
N TYR A 161 -14.69 -9.67 -11.33
CA TYR A 161 -13.85 -10.33 -10.33
C TYR A 161 -13.58 -9.48 -9.08
N MET A 162 -14.30 -8.37 -8.91
CA MET A 162 -13.98 -7.35 -7.90
C MET A 162 -14.40 -7.70 -6.46
N ASN A 163 -15.19 -8.76 -6.24
CA ASN A 163 -15.55 -9.17 -4.90
C ASN A 163 -14.40 -9.93 -4.21
N MET A 164 -13.47 -9.17 -3.63
CA MET A 164 -12.28 -9.70 -2.94
C MET A 164 -12.63 -10.52 -1.69
N GLY A 165 -13.67 -10.14 -0.92
CA GLY A 165 -14.04 -10.87 0.30
C GLY A 165 -14.55 -12.29 0.02
N LYS A 166 -15.33 -12.50 -1.06
CA LYS A 166 -15.76 -13.86 -1.47
C LYS A 166 -14.60 -14.79 -1.83
N ARG A 167 -13.46 -14.26 -2.31
CA ARG A 167 -12.26 -15.07 -2.59
C ARG A 167 -11.61 -15.65 -1.33
N PHE A 168 -11.84 -15.03 -0.17
CA PHE A 168 -11.36 -15.52 1.12
C PHE A 168 -12.35 -16.47 1.80
N SER A 169 -13.59 -16.57 1.30
CA SER A 169 -14.57 -17.52 1.82
C SER A 169 -14.28 -18.95 1.36
N MET A 170 -14.25 -19.91 2.28
CA MET A 170 -13.99 -21.34 1.99
C MET A 170 -15.04 -21.99 1.07
N GLU A 171 -16.20 -21.36 0.87
CA GLU A 171 -17.24 -21.80 -0.07
C GLU A 171 -16.96 -21.38 -1.52
N GLY A 172 -15.99 -20.49 -1.77
CA GLY A 172 -15.66 -19.98 -3.11
C GLY A 172 -15.03 -21.00 -4.07
N GLY A 173 -14.93 -22.27 -3.68
CA GLY A 173 -14.31 -23.33 -4.47
C GLY A 173 -15.17 -23.91 -5.60
N ASN A 174 -16.50 -23.73 -5.62
CA ASN A 174 -17.37 -24.42 -6.58
C ASN A 174 -18.73 -23.71 -6.84
N SER A 175 -18.73 -22.55 -7.51
CA SER A 175 -19.84 -21.94 -8.30
C SER A 175 -19.46 -20.48 -8.57
N THR A 176 -19.63 -19.84 -9.72
CA THR A 176 -20.31 -20.03 -11.01
C THR A 176 -19.60 -19.05 -11.95
N GLU A 177 -19.74 -19.20 -13.27
CA GLU A 177 -19.24 -18.20 -14.25
C GLU A 177 -19.45 -16.75 -13.78
N PRO A 178 -18.45 -15.86 -13.96
CA PRO A 178 -18.56 -14.49 -13.48
C PRO A 178 -19.80 -13.83 -14.09
N SER A 179 -20.73 -13.38 -13.24
CA SER A 179 -21.92 -12.66 -13.71
C SER A 179 -21.47 -11.32 -14.29
N THR A 180 -21.46 -11.14 -15.62
CA THR A 180 -21.04 -9.89 -16.27
C THR A 180 -22.16 -8.85 -16.27
N LEU A 181 -21.82 -7.56 -16.18
CA LEU A 181 -22.78 -6.48 -16.38
C LEU A 181 -22.95 -6.24 -17.88
N SER A 182 -24.20 -6.24 -18.35
CA SER A 182 -24.50 -5.90 -19.75
C SER A 182 -24.12 -4.45 -20.07
N ALA A 183 -23.74 -4.18 -21.32
CA ALA A 183 -23.43 -2.82 -21.78
C ALA A 183 -24.61 -1.84 -21.55
N ASP A 184 -25.86 -2.29 -21.63
CA ASP A 184 -27.03 -1.45 -21.34
C ASP A 184 -27.13 -1.11 -19.85
N THR A 185 -26.77 -2.05 -18.97
CA THR A 185 -26.65 -1.81 -17.52
C THR A 185 -25.54 -0.81 -17.24
N LEU A 186 -24.35 -1.00 -17.82
CA LEU A 186 -23.24 -0.06 -17.67
C LEU A 186 -23.59 1.33 -18.19
N MET A 187 -24.34 1.44 -19.29
CA MET A 187 -24.80 2.72 -19.83
C MET A 187 -25.74 3.44 -18.86
N LYS A 188 -26.67 2.71 -18.21
CA LYS A 188 -27.53 3.28 -17.17
C LYS A 188 -26.71 3.77 -15.97
N ILE A 189 -25.72 2.98 -15.54
CA ILE A 189 -24.79 3.36 -14.48
C ILE A 189 -24.06 4.65 -14.87
N SER A 190 -23.42 4.68 -16.04
CA SER A 190 -22.68 5.82 -16.58
C SER A 190 -23.49 7.12 -16.53
N LYS A 191 -24.73 7.10 -17.03
CA LYS A 191 -25.64 8.26 -16.99
C LYS A 191 -26.02 8.67 -15.57
N SER A 192 -26.25 7.70 -14.68
CA SER A 192 -26.65 7.99 -13.30
C SER A 192 -25.58 8.77 -12.53
N LEU A 193 -24.30 8.56 -12.84
CA LEU A 193 -23.17 9.21 -12.16
C LEU A 193 -23.18 10.74 -12.30
N PHE A 194 -23.61 11.26 -13.46
CA PHE A 194 -23.78 12.70 -13.68
C PHE A 194 -24.89 13.35 -12.84
N SER A 195 -25.79 12.54 -12.30
CA SER A 195 -26.99 12.99 -11.57
C SER A 195 -26.94 12.66 -10.07
N LEU A 196 -25.79 12.22 -9.56
CA LEU A 196 -25.66 11.89 -8.14
C LEU A 196 -25.92 13.12 -7.27
N LYS A 197 -26.82 12.96 -6.31
CA LYS A 197 -27.05 13.94 -5.26
C LYS A 197 -25.87 13.97 -4.30
N SER A 198 -25.61 15.12 -3.70
CA SER A 198 -24.48 15.32 -2.78
C SER A 198 -24.48 14.38 -1.56
N ASP A 199 -25.63 13.87 -1.13
CA ASP A 199 -25.78 12.90 -0.03
C ASP A 199 -25.46 11.46 -0.46
N ASN A 200 -25.41 11.20 -1.77
CA ASN A 200 -25.09 9.91 -2.37
C ASN A 200 -23.73 9.92 -3.07
N SER A 201 -23.02 11.04 -3.06
CA SER A 201 -21.67 11.17 -3.62
C SER A 201 -20.63 11.62 -2.60
N LEU A 202 -19.37 11.25 -2.85
CA LEU A 202 -18.24 11.68 -2.02
C LEU A 202 -18.02 13.20 -2.08
N GLY A 203 -18.64 13.89 -3.04
CA GLY A 203 -18.66 15.35 -3.12
C GLY A 203 -19.28 16.02 -1.88
N GLY A 204 -20.17 15.33 -1.16
CA GLY A 204 -20.71 15.78 0.13
C GLY A 204 -20.00 15.23 1.36
N ASN A 205 -18.98 14.38 1.20
CA ASN A 205 -18.25 13.77 2.31
C ASN A 205 -17.12 14.68 2.79
N GLU A 206 -17.20 15.17 4.02
CA GLU A 206 -16.23 16.12 4.59
C GLU A 206 -14.81 15.54 4.65
N LYS A 207 -14.66 14.27 5.06
CA LYS A 207 -13.36 13.60 5.17
C LYS A 207 -12.70 13.40 3.80
N PHE A 208 -13.49 13.08 2.78
CA PHE A 208 -13.01 13.03 1.40
C PHE A 208 -12.62 14.42 0.90
N GLY A 209 -13.46 15.43 1.18
CA GLY A 209 -13.18 16.82 0.87
C GLY A 209 -11.89 17.33 1.51
N ASP A 210 -11.61 16.94 2.74
CA ASP A 210 -10.38 17.30 3.44
C ASP A 210 -9.16 16.63 2.83
N MET A 211 -9.24 15.35 2.45
CA MET A 211 -8.18 14.66 1.72
C MET A 211 -7.86 15.36 0.40
N ILE A 212 -8.88 15.72 -0.40
CA ILE A 212 -8.67 16.37 -1.70
C ILE A 212 -8.08 17.79 -1.59
N LYS A 213 -8.22 18.44 -0.43
CA LYS A 213 -7.58 19.75 -0.17
C LYS A 213 -6.12 19.62 0.26
N GLU A 214 -5.67 18.44 0.68
CA GLU A 214 -4.26 18.24 1.00
C GLU A 214 -3.43 18.40 -0.28
N GLU A 215 -2.23 18.97 -0.14
CA GLU A 215 -1.31 19.06 -1.26
C GLU A 215 -0.78 17.64 -1.58
N GLY A 216 -1.18 17.09 -2.72
CA GLY A 216 -0.87 15.73 -3.12
C GLY A 216 -0.78 15.57 -4.63
N ASP A 217 0.09 14.68 -5.09
CA ASP A 217 0.14 14.25 -6.49
C ASP A 217 -0.91 13.18 -6.78
N LEU A 218 -1.16 12.31 -5.80
CA LEU A 218 -2.18 11.28 -5.83
C LEU A 218 -2.96 11.31 -4.52
N HIS A 219 -4.26 11.06 -4.59
CA HIS A 219 -5.08 10.83 -3.42
C HIS A 219 -5.82 9.50 -3.57
N MET A 220 -5.90 8.73 -2.49
CA MET A 220 -6.54 7.42 -2.48
C MET A 220 -7.54 7.36 -1.33
N TRP A 221 -8.79 7.07 -1.66
CA TRP A 221 -9.84 6.80 -0.68
C TRP A 221 -10.23 5.33 -0.79
N MET A 222 -10.14 4.60 0.32
CA MET A 222 -10.52 3.19 0.36
C MET A 222 -11.55 2.99 1.46
N ASN A 223 -12.67 2.39 1.08
CA ASN A 223 -13.71 2.00 2.00
C ASN A 223 -13.59 0.50 2.28
N SER A 224 -13.18 0.14 3.50
CA SER A 224 -12.90 -1.24 3.88
C SER A 224 -14.14 -2.13 3.81
N GLU A 225 -15.32 -1.59 4.10
CA GLU A 225 -16.59 -2.33 4.06
C GLU A 225 -16.90 -2.81 2.64
N TYR A 226 -16.77 -1.91 1.67
CA TYR A 226 -17.04 -2.25 0.27
C TYR A 226 -15.85 -2.99 -0.37
N MET A 227 -14.61 -2.72 0.02
CA MET A 227 -13.43 -3.45 -0.48
C MET A 227 -13.44 -4.92 -0.05
N TYR A 228 -13.77 -5.19 1.22
CA TYR A 228 -13.70 -6.52 1.84
C TYR A 228 -15.09 -7.10 2.11
N ASN A 229 -16.08 -6.74 1.31
CA ASN A 229 -17.44 -7.27 1.44
C ASN A 229 -17.43 -8.81 1.37
N GLY A 230 -18.02 -9.48 2.38
CA GLY A 230 -17.99 -10.94 2.54
C GLY A 230 -16.79 -11.50 3.32
N PHE A 231 -15.87 -10.65 3.83
CA PHE A 231 -14.74 -11.10 4.66
C PHE A 231 -15.18 -11.80 5.95
N GLY A 232 -16.32 -11.42 6.53
CA GLY A 232 -16.88 -12.08 7.71
C GLY A 232 -17.78 -13.28 7.42
N ASP A 233 -17.84 -13.79 6.19
CA ASP A 233 -18.67 -14.94 5.85
C ASP A 233 -18.04 -16.26 6.36
N GLY A 234 -18.83 -17.34 6.42
CA GLY A 234 -18.36 -18.66 6.85
C GLY A 234 -18.04 -18.73 8.35
N MET A 235 -16.97 -19.45 8.72
CA MET A 235 -16.59 -19.65 10.14
C MET A 235 -16.26 -18.33 10.88
N LEU A 236 -15.87 -17.29 10.13
CA LEU A 236 -15.60 -15.96 10.67
C LEU A 236 -16.87 -15.21 11.10
N SER A 237 -18.05 -15.60 10.59
CA SER A 237 -19.34 -14.99 10.97
C SER A 237 -19.70 -15.21 12.44
N MET A 238 -19.10 -16.23 13.06
CA MET A 238 -19.23 -16.53 14.48
C MET A 238 -18.46 -15.53 15.36
N MET A 239 -17.52 -14.77 14.79
CA MET A 239 -16.79 -13.69 15.44
C MET A 239 -17.30 -12.33 14.96
N LYS A 240 -17.07 -11.27 15.74
CA LYS A 240 -17.45 -9.89 15.35
C LYS A 240 -16.40 -9.23 14.44
N VAL A 241 -15.73 -10.00 13.58
CA VAL A 241 -14.65 -9.49 12.72
C VAL A 241 -15.15 -8.47 11.70
N ASN A 242 -16.46 -8.44 11.40
CA ASN A 242 -17.07 -7.40 10.57
C ASN A 242 -16.89 -6.00 11.14
N THR A 243 -16.78 -5.82 12.47
CA THR A 243 -16.44 -4.53 13.08
C THR A 243 -15.07 -4.02 12.62
N LEU A 244 -14.15 -4.88 12.17
CA LEU A 244 -12.84 -4.46 11.66
C LEU A 244 -12.89 -3.82 10.26
N ILE A 245 -14.00 -3.99 9.54
CA ILE A 245 -14.15 -3.50 8.15
C ILE A 245 -15.31 -2.51 7.98
N GLN A 246 -16.43 -2.74 8.68
CA GLN A 246 -17.65 -1.95 8.50
C GLN A 246 -17.47 -0.50 8.90
N GLY A 247 -17.90 0.42 8.04
CA GLY A 247 -17.80 1.87 8.23
C GLY A 247 -16.37 2.41 8.35
N ASN A 248 -15.34 1.58 8.08
CA ASN A 248 -13.94 2.00 8.16
C ASN A 248 -13.46 2.50 6.80
N VAL A 249 -12.71 3.60 6.82
CA VAL A 249 -12.19 4.25 5.62
C VAL A 249 -10.74 4.65 5.86
N SER A 250 -9.89 4.49 4.85
CA SER A 250 -8.58 5.14 4.79
C SER A 250 -8.54 6.20 3.70
N ALA A 251 -8.06 7.39 4.06
CA ALA A 251 -7.75 8.48 3.15
C ALA A 251 -6.23 8.66 3.09
N THR A 252 -5.64 8.56 1.91
CA THR A 252 -4.18 8.58 1.72
C THR A 252 -3.79 9.62 0.68
N THR A 253 -2.77 10.41 0.98
CA THR A 253 -2.18 11.43 0.10
C THR A 253 -0.74 11.01 -0.21
N ILE A 254 -0.36 11.02 -1.48
CA ILE A 254 0.98 10.64 -1.95
C ILE A 254 1.65 11.83 -2.64
N ASN A 255 2.90 12.09 -2.26
CA ASN A 255 3.73 13.13 -2.84
C ASN A 255 5.07 12.57 -3.32
N PHE A 256 5.44 12.97 -4.52
CA PHE A 256 6.77 12.82 -5.09
C PHE A 256 7.56 14.11 -4.85
N ASP A 257 8.42 14.09 -3.83
CA ASP A 257 9.30 15.20 -3.48
C ASP A 257 10.71 14.98 -4.02
N ASN A 258 11.58 15.98 -3.89
CA ASN A 258 13.01 15.78 -4.11
C ASN A 258 13.57 14.78 -3.10
N GLY A 259 14.13 13.68 -3.60
CA GLY A 259 14.80 12.68 -2.79
C GLY A 259 13.93 11.75 -1.96
N ARG A 260 12.60 11.85 -2.05
CA ARG A 260 11.71 10.97 -1.29
C ARG A 260 10.31 10.85 -1.90
N ILE A 261 9.63 9.78 -1.54
CA ILE A 261 8.21 9.56 -1.78
C ILE A 261 7.55 9.56 -0.40
N VAL A 262 6.55 10.41 -0.19
CA VAL A 262 5.84 10.52 1.09
C VAL A 262 4.41 10.07 0.90
N MET A 263 3.96 9.14 1.73
CA MET A 263 2.57 8.69 1.79
C MET A 263 2.02 9.01 3.18
N LYS A 264 1.02 9.88 3.25
CA LYS A 264 0.32 10.22 4.50
C LYS A 264 -1.05 9.57 4.47
N SER A 265 -1.42 8.90 5.55
CA SER A 265 -2.71 8.22 5.65
C SER A 265 -3.46 8.62 6.91
N LYS A 266 -4.78 8.74 6.78
CA LYS A 266 -5.74 8.93 7.85
C LYS A 266 -6.75 7.78 7.83
N GLY A 267 -6.73 6.97 8.88
CA GLY A 267 -7.72 5.93 9.13
C GLY A 267 -8.89 6.47 9.93
N TYR A 268 -10.09 6.44 9.35
CA TYR A 268 -11.33 6.77 10.03
C TYR A 268 -12.10 5.50 10.35
N TYR A 269 -12.29 5.25 11.64
CA TYR A 269 -12.90 4.02 12.12
C TYR A 269 -14.35 4.22 12.56
N ASN A 270 -15.12 3.14 12.57
CA ASN A 270 -16.46 3.11 13.11
C ASN A 270 -16.49 3.44 14.61
N LYS A 271 -17.69 3.64 15.13
CA LYS A 271 -17.91 4.09 16.51
C LYS A 271 -17.37 3.12 17.56
N GLU A 272 -17.28 1.83 17.28
CA GLU A 272 -16.77 0.85 18.26
C GLU A 272 -15.26 0.97 18.40
N LEU A 273 -14.53 0.96 17.28
CA LEU A 273 -13.08 1.10 17.26
C LEU A 273 -12.63 2.51 17.66
N ALA A 274 -13.33 3.55 17.21
CA ALA A 274 -13.05 4.94 17.58
C ALA A 274 -13.06 5.13 19.12
N LYS A 275 -14.05 4.54 19.81
CA LYS A 275 -14.11 4.58 21.28
C LYS A 275 -12.90 3.93 21.95
N ILE A 276 -12.32 2.88 21.36
CA ILE A 276 -11.12 2.24 21.89
C ILE A 276 -9.94 3.21 21.77
N PHE A 277 -9.74 3.78 20.58
CA PHE A 277 -8.65 4.73 20.35
C PHE A 277 -8.77 6.00 21.19
N ASP A 278 -9.99 6.52 21.38
CA ASP A 278 -10.27 7.65 22.27
C ASP A 278 -9.98 7.34 23.73
N LYS A 279 -10.41 6.16 24.21
CA LYS A 279 -10.30 5.79 25.63
C LYS A 279 -8.91 5.30 26.01
N TYR A 280 -8.22 4.68 25.06
CA TYR A 280 -6.90 4.09 25.23
C TYR A 280 -5.96 4.65 24.15
N PRO A 281 -5.53 5.91 24.27
CA PRO A 281 -4.56 6.48 23.34
C PRO A 281 -3.21 5.80 23.56
N ALA A 282 -2.55 5.44 22.45
CA ALA A 282 -1.18 4.96 22.49
C ALA A 282 -0.21 6.11 22.79
N LYS A 283 0.89 5.81 23.49
CA LYS A 283 1.87 6.82 23.93
C LYS A 283 2.99 6.96 22.91
N GLU A 284 3.52 8.17 22.79
CA GLU A 284 4.72 8.42 22.01
C GLU A 284 5.93 7.70 22.60
N ILE A 285 6.77 7.15 21.72
CA ILE A 285 7.94 6.38 22.09
C ILE A 285 9.16 7.29 22.13
N GLY A 286 9.95 7.17 23.20
CA GLY A 286 11.21 7.88 23.35
C GLY A 286 12.34 7.26 22.51
N SER A 287 13.29 8.11 22.09
CA SER A 287 14.49 7.66 21.38
C SER A 287 15.41 6.79 22.23
N ASP A 288 15.27 6.85 23.57
CA ASP A 288 16.02 6.03 24.51
C ASP A 288 15.76 4.53 24.29
N ILE A 289 14.55 4.12 23.89
CA ILE A 289 14.23 2.72 23.60
C ILE A 289 15.01 2.22 22.38
N VAL A 290 15.03 3.02 21.30
CA VAL A 290 15.75 2.72 20.07
C VAL A 290 17.27 2.71 20.31
N ASN A 291 17.76 3.63 21.14
CA ASN A 291 19.17 3.78 21.45
C ASN A 291 19.74 2.63 22.33
N ARG A 292 18.87 1.80 22.91
CA ARG A 292 19.27 0.55 23.58
C ARG A 292 19.66 -0.57 22.60
N ILE A 293 19.36 -0.46 21.29
CA ILE A 293 19.76 -1.46 20.29
C ILE A 293 21.29 -1.59 20.32
N PRO A 294 21.86 -2.76 20.64
CA PRO A 294 23.30 -2.90 20.93
C PRO A 294 24.25 -2.66 19.76
N SER A 295 23.85 -3.00 18.53
CA SER A 295 24.68 -2.85 17.34
C SER A 295 24.40 -1.55 16.60
N GLN A 296 25.46 -0.88 16.12
CA GLN A 296 25.38 0.25 15.18
C GLN A 296 24.99 -0.18 13.76
N ASN A 297 25.17 -1.46 13.43
CA ASN A 297 24.84 -2.01 12.13
C ASN A 297 23.37 -2.47 12.07
N VAL A 298 22.44 -1.55 12.30
CA VAL A 298 21.00 -1.81 12.22
C VAL A 298 20.54 -1.80 10.77
N VAL A 299 19.82 -2.85 10.34
CA VAL A 299 19.17 -2.92 9.01
C VAL A 299 17.66 -2.76 9.09
N ALA A 300 17.04 -3.13 10.21
CA ALA A 300 15.65 -2.82 10.49
C ALA A 300 15.42 -2.60 11.98
N ALA A 301 14.56 -1.66 12.32
CA ALA A 301 14.10 -1.44 13.69
C ALA A 301 12.61 -1.06 13.67
N PHE A 302 11.83 -1.72 14.50
CA PHE A 302 10.41 -1.43 14.72
C PHE A 302 10.19 -1.23 16.20
N VAL A 303 9.54 -0.14 16.55
CA VAL A 303 9.22 0.22 17.92
C VAL A 303 7.77 0.65 17.97
N MET A 304 7.01 0.11 18.92
CA MET A 304 5.59 0.41 19.07
C MET A 304 5.19 0.52 20.53
N ASN A 305 4.22 1.36 20.82
CA ASN A 305 3.51 1.40 22.07
C ASN A 305 2.05 1.05 21.81
N TYR A 306 1.52 0.10 22.56
CA TYR A 306 0.08 -0.16 22.60
C TYR A 306 -0.39 -0.11 24.06
N PRO A 307 -1.59 0.40 24.34
CA PRO A 307 -2.16 0.36 25.69
C PRO A 307 -2.65 -1.07 25.99
N PRO A 308 -2.08 -1.79 26.98
CA PRO A 308 -2.48 -3.17 27.27
C PRO A 308 -3.96 -3.32 27.62
N GLU A 309 -4.55 -2.35 28.33
CA GLU A 309 -5.98 -2.32 28.61
C GLU A 309 -6.83 -2.15 27.34
N GLY A 310 -6.32 -1.39 26.37
CA GLY A 310 -6.94 -1.23 25.06
C GLY A 310 -6.97 -2.53 24.27
N LEU A 311 -5.94 -3.38 24.39
CA LEU A 311 -5.91 -4.71 23.75
C LEU A 311 -7.05 -5.61 24.26
N LYS A 312 -7.32 -5.60 25.57
CA LYS A 312 -8.46 -6.35 26.13
C LYS A 312 -9.79 -5.83 25.61
N GLU A 313 -9.98 -4.52 25.54
CA GLU A 313 -11.21 -3.96 25.00
C GLU A 313 -11.38 -4.27 23.51
N PHE A 314 -10.28 -4.22 22.75
CA PHE A 314 -10.24 -4.64 21.35
C PHE A 314 -10.68 -6.10 21.18
N MET A 315 -10.17 -7.02 22.00
CA MET A 315 -10.56 -8.44 21.95
C MET A 315 -12.06 -8.66 22.22
N LYS A 316 -12.67 -7.87 23.10
CA LYS A 316 -14.12 -7.93 23.32
C LYS A 316 -14.91 -7.42 22.12
N VAL A 317 -14.44 -6.33 21.50
CA VAL A 317 -15.09 -5.74 20.33
C VAL A 317 -15.13 -6.73 19.17
N ILE A 318 -14.05 -7.47 18.93
CA ILE A 318 -14.01 -8.52 17.89
C ILE A 318 -14.59 -9.87 18.35
N GLY A 319 -14.98 -10.00 19.62
CA GLY A 319 -15.65 -11.18 20.18
C GLY A 319 -14.74 -12.39 20.43
N VAL A 320 -13.44 -12.18 20.64
CA VAL A 320 -12.46 -13.27 20.89
C VAL A 320 -12.04 -13.38 22.36
N ASP A 321 -12.49 -12.47 23.21
CA ASP A 321 -12.11 -12.42 24.63
C ASP A 321 -12.45 -13.73 25.38
N GLY A 322 -13.61 -14.34 25.10
CA GLY A 322 -13.97 -15.63 25.68
C GLY A 322 -13.03 -16.78 25.27
N MET A 323 -12.60 -16.79 24.01
CA MET A 323 -11.63 -17.78 23.48
C MET A 323 -10.26 -17.60 24.12
N VAL A 324 -9.77 -16.35 24.17
CA VAL A 324 -8.48 -16.01 24.78
C VAL A 324 -8.48 -16.37 26.27
N ASN A 325 -9.54 -16.02 27.01
CA ASN A 325 -9.66 -16.38 28.41
C ASN A 325 -9.74 -17.90 28.63
N GLY A 326 -10.45 -18.62 27.75
CA GLY A 326 -10.49 -20.09 27.79
C GLY A 326 -9.11 -20.72 27.56
N PHE A 327 -8.32 -20.18 26.63
CA PHE A 327 -6.95 -20.65 26.37
C PHE A 327 -6.02 -20.32 27.54
N LEU A 328 -5.98 -19.07 27.99
CA LEU A 328 -5.14 -18.64 29.11
C LEU A 328 -5.50 -19.38 30.41
N GLY A 329 -6.79 -19.62 30.65
CA GLY A 329 -7.26 -20.36 31.81
C GLY A 329 -6.74 -21.79 31.88
N LYS A 330 -6.64 -22.49 30.73
CA LYS A 330 -6.00 -23.83 30.66
C LYS A 330 -4.52 -23.79 31.05
N ALA A 331 -3.87 -22.66 30.83
CA ALA A 331 -2.48 -22.43 31.21
C ALA A 331 -2.33 -21.82 32.62
N ASN A 332 -3.41 -21.74 33.40
CA ASN A 332 -3.46 -21.10 34.72
C ASN A 332 -2.99 -19.63 34.70
N TYR A 333 -3.35 -18.92 33.62
CA TYR A 333 -3.03 -17.51 33.37
C TYR A 333 -4.29 -16.74 32.97
N SER A 334 -4.22 -15.41 32.93
CA SER A 334 -5.36 -14.55 32.60
C SER A 334 -4.94 -13.31 31.79
N ILE A 335 -5.92 -12.68 31.14
CA ILE A 335 -5.66 -11.43 30.41
C ILE A 335 -5.35 -10.27 31.37
N GLU A 336 -5.90 -10.29 32.58
CA GLU A 336 -5.60 -9.32 33.63
C GLU A 336 -4.14 -9.42 34.07
N GLU A 337 -3.61 -10.63 34.20
CA GLU A 337 -2.20 -10.84 34.52
C GLU A 337 -1.29 -10.39 33.37
N PHE A 338 -1.69 -10.63 32.12
CA PHE A 338 -0.97 -10.12 30.95
C PHE A 338 -0.91 -8.59 30.94
N ILE A 339 -2.04 -7.93 31.15
CA ILE A 339 -2.12 -6.46 31.24
C ILE A 339 -1.22 -5.97 32.37
N LYS A 340 -1.34 -6.58 33.56
CA LYS A 340 -0.54 -6.22 34.72
C LYS A 340 0.96 -6.35 34.45
N ALA A 341 1.37 -7.35 33.69
CA ALA A 341 2.77 -7.65 33.40
C ALA A 341 3.44 -6.64 32.44
N ASN A 342 2.72 -6.01 31.53
CA ASN A 342 3.29 -5.26 30.41
C ASN A 342 3.01 -3.75 30.51
N LYS A 343 3.97 -2.90 30.08
CA LYS A 343 3.69 -1.46 29.86
C LYS A 343 3.27 -1.14 28.42
N GLY A 344 3.42 -2.11 27.52
CA GLY A 344 2.96 -2.02 26.13
C GLY A 344 3.98 -1.48 25.13
N GLU A 345 5.21 -1.20 25.55
CA GLU A 345 6.31 -0.84 24.65
C GLU A 345 6.99 -2.12 24.13
N ILE A 346 7.10 -2.24 22.81
CA ILE A 346 7.76 -3.34 22.10
C ILE A 346 8.85 -2.75 21.19
N LEU A 347 9.99 -3.43 21.13
CA LEU A 347 11.07 -3.17 20.18
C LEU A 347 11.44 -4.48 19.46
N ILE A 348 11.57 -4.41 18.14
CA ILE A 348 12.16 -5.46 17.30
C ILE A 348 13.29 -4.82 16.50
N ALA A 349 14.49 -5.41 16.56
CA ALA A 349 15.63 -4.95 15.77
C ALA A 349 16.29 -6.12 15.04
N VAL A 350 16.64 -5.88 13.78
CA VAL A 350 17.47 -6.75 12.97
C VAL A 350 18.78 -6.01 12.70
N THR A 351 19.89 -6.60 13.14
CA THR A 351 21.21 -6.01 13.04
C THR A 351 22.22 -7.00 12.49
N ASP A 352 23.37 -6.48 12.06
CA ASP A 352 24.52 -7.29 11.64
C ASP A 352 24.17 -8.27 10.52
N PHE A 353 23.30 -7.85 9.61
CA PHE A 353 22.89 -8.66 8.46
C PHE A 353 24.05 -8.83 7.47
N ALA A 354 24.38 -10.08 7.16
CA ALA A 354 25.41 -10.46 6.20
C ALA A 354 25.00 -11.71 5.44
N VAL A 355 25.48 -11.85 4.20
CA VAL A 355 25.39 -13.11 3.44
C VAL A 355 26.76 -13.76 3.44
N ASN A 356 26.90 -14.86 4.18
CA ASN A 356 28.16 -15.58 4.36
C ASN A 356 28.08 -16.97 3.75
N ASN A 357 29.22 -17.50 3.30
CA ASN A 357 29.34 -18.91 2.95
C ASN A 357 29.54 -19.71 4.23
N ARG A 358 28.65 -20.65 4.50
CA ARG A 358 28.72 -21.64 5.58
C ARG A 358 29.05 -23.00 5.00
N THR A 359 29.76 -23.81 5.75
CA THR A 359 29.98 -25.22 5.41
C THR A 359 29.18 -26.04 6.40
N ASP A 360 28.08 -26.63 5.94
CA ASP A 360 27.25 -27.52 6.75
C ASP A 360 27.73 -28.97 6.57
N THR A 361 27.90 -29.69 7.66
CA THR A 361 28.20 -31.13 7.62
C THR A 361 26.90 -31.91 7.68
N ILE A 362 26.45 -32.43 6.55
CA ILE A 362 25.28 -33.31 6.46
C ILE A 362 25.72 -34.70 6.90
N HIS A 363 25.17 -35.15 8.03
CA HIS A 363 25.34 -36.51 8.51
C HIS A 363 24.30 -37.39 7.84
N VAL A 364 24.73 -38.18 6.86
CA VAL A 364 23.87 -39.17 6.20
C VAL A 364 23.78 -40.39 7.11
N PRO A 365 22.58 -40.92 7.44
CA PRO A 365 22.48 -42.15 8.22
C PRO A 365 23.26 -43.29 7.54
N ASN A 366 24.25 -43.85 8.25
CA ASN A 366 25.20 -44.88 7.77
C ASN A 366 26.15 -44.46 6.61
N GLY A 367 26.43 -43.17 6.45
CA GLY A 367 27.43 -42.66 5.49
C GLY A 367 28.50 -41.78 6.14
N GLU A 368 29.58 -41.51 5.40
CA GLU A 368 30.59 -40.52 5.80
C GLU A 368 29.97 -39.10 5.83
N PRO A 369 30.36 -38.24 6.78
CA PRO A 369 29.86 -36.86 6.85
C PRO A 369 30.20 -36.11 5.55
N MET A 370 29.17 -35.60 4.87
CA MET A 370 29.35 -34.82 3.64
C MET A 370 29.35 -33.33 3.98
N THR A 371 30.42 -32.61 3.63
CA THR A 371 30.46 -31.15 3.73
C THR A 371 29.75 -30.52 2.54
N HIS A 372 28.76 -29.68 2.82
CA HIS A 372 28.02 -28.91 1.83
C HIS A 372 28.22 -27.43 2.11
N ASN A 373 28.83 -26.71 1.16
CA ASN A 373 28.96 -25.26 1.26
C ASN A 373 27.62 -24.63 0.89
N GLN A 374 26.91 -24.07 1.87
CA GLN A 374 25.69 -23.30 1.69
C GLN A 374 25.98 -21.82 1.91
N SER A 375 25.52 -20.95 1.01
CA SER A 375 25.48 -19.52 1.29
C SER A 375 24.14 -19.21 1.94
N GLY A 376 24.14 -18.47 3.06
CA GLY A 376 22.93 -18.16 3.79
C GLY A 376 22.99 -16.79 4.47
N PRO A 377 21.84 -16.13 4.67
CA PRO A 377 21.78 -14.90 5.43
C PRO A 377 22.02 -15.19 6.91
N GLU A 378 22.85 -14.36 7.54
CA GLU A 378 23.02 -14.29 8.99
C GLU A 378 22.55 -12.93 9.46
N ALA A 379 21.82 -12.88 10.57
CA ALA A 379 21.45 -11.64 11.23
C ALA A 379 21.32 -11.86 12.73
N LYS A 380 21.46 -10.78 13.50
CA LYS A 380 21.06 -10.75 14.91
C LYS A 380 19.67 -10.15 15.02
N VAL A 381 18.76 -10.88 15.65
CA VAL A 381 17.39 -10.44 15.88
C VAL A 381 17.20 -10.24 17.37
N LEU A 382 16.74 -9.07 17.77
CA LEU A 382 16.44 -8.70 19.14
C LEU A 382 14.96 -8.35 19.23
N PHE A 383 14.24 -9.01 20.14
CA PHE A 383 12.93 -8.59 20.60
C PHE A 383 13.06 -8.11 22.05
N ALA A 384 12.43 -7.00 22.38
CA ALA A 384 12.31 -6.54 23.75
C ALA A 384 10.92 -5.99 24.04
N THR A 385 10.47 -6.17 25.27
CA THR A 385 9.21 -5.60 25.76
C THR A 385 9.39 -5.04 27.17
N SER A 386 8.65 -3.98 27.45
CA SER A 386 8.64 -3.29 28.74
C SER A 386 7.81 -4.02 29.79
N ILE A 387 8.39 -4.17 30.97
CA ILE A 387 7.79 -4.82 32.14
C ILE A 387 7.16 -3.78 33.05
N ASN A 388 5.92 -4.04 33.45
CA ASN A 388 5.20 -3.26 34.46
C ASN A 388 5.27 -3.92 35.84
N ASP A 389 4.93 -5.21 35.93
CA ASP A 389 5.03 -6.01 37.15
C ASP A 389 5.87 -7.26 36.87
N LYS A 390 7.07 -7.29 37.47
CA LYS A 390 8.03 -8.38 37.25
C LYS A 390 7.47 -9.74 37.66
N ALA A 391 6.73 -9.84 38.78
CA ALA A 391 6.20 -11.12 39.24
C ALA A 391 5.12 -11.66 38.28
N ALA A 392 4.23 -10.78 37.77
CA ALA A 392 3.25 -11.13 36.75
C ALA A 392 3.92 -11.54 35.43
N PHE A 393 5.03 -10.89 35.07
CA PHE A 393 5.82 -11.23 33.87
C PHE A 393 6.60 -12.54 34.03
N ASP A 394 7.18 -12.81 35.20
CA ASP A 394 7.84 -14.09 35.50
C ASP A 394 6.83 -15.24 35.38
N LYS A 395 5.58 -15.04 35.86
CA LYS A 395 4.48 -15.99 35.67
C LYS A 395 4.14 -16.18 34.18
N LEU A 396 4.13 -15.12 33.37
CA LEU A 396 3.92 -15.20 31.91
C LEU A 396 4.98 -16.10 31.25
N ILE A 397 6.26 -15.87 31.54
CA ILE A 397 7.36 -16.69 31.02
C ILE A 397 7.21 -18.15 31.45
N GLY A 398 6.88 -18.39 32.73
CA GLY A 398 6.65 -19.74 33.26
C GLY A 398 5.51 -20.45 32.53
N THR A 399 4.44 -19.73 32.23
CA THR A 399 3.27 -20.24 31.49
C THR A 399 3.65 -20.66 30.07
N VAL A 400 4.42 -19.83 29.35
CA VAL A 400 4.88 -20.15 27.98
C VAL A 400 5.78 -21.39 27.96
N LYS A 401 6.68 -21.53 28.95
CA LYS A 401 7.54 -22.72 29.06
C LYS A 401 6.74 -24.00 29.29
N ALA A 402 5.76 -23.96 30.20
CA ALA A 402 4.95 -25.11 30.56
C ALA A 402 4.08 -25.64 29.41
N GLN A 403 3.71 -24.80 28.45
CA GLN A 403 2.88 -25.15 27.28
C GLN A 403 3.69 -25.65 26.06
N GLY A 404 4.95 -26.06 26.25
CA GLY A 404 5.79 -26.58 25.17
C GLY A 404 6.70 -25.53 24.52
N GLY A 405 7.14 -24.51 25.27
CA GLY A 405 8.13 -23.55 24.79
C GLY A 405 9.43 -24.21 24.27
N GLU A 406 9.74 -25.42 24.71
CA GLU A 406 10.87 -26.22 24.20
C GLU A 406 10.63 -26.79 22.79
N ASP A 407 9.38 -27.05 22.39
CA ASP A 407 9.03 -27.47 21.02
C ASP A 407 9.11 -26.31 20.02
N ILE A 408 8.80 -25.10 20.47
CA ILE A 408 9.01 -23.85 19.70
C ILE A 408 10.51 -23.61 19.44
N ALA A 409 11.38 -24.06 20.35
CA ALA A 409 12.84 -23.91 20.22
C ALA A 409 13.50 -24.93 19.27
N ARG A 410 12.85 -26.08 18.98
CA ARG A 410 13.42 -27.15 18.14
C ARG A 410 13.63 -26.79 16.66
N GLY A 411 13.03 -25.69 16.19
CA GLY A 411 13.16 -25.19 14.81
C GLY A 411 13.80 -23.80 14.67
N MET A 412 14.26 -23.19 15.77
CA MET A 412 14.86 -21.85 15.76
C MET A 412 16.36 -21.90 16.11
N PRO A 413 17.18 -20.95 15.62
CA PRO A 413 18.54 -20.74 16.15
C PRO A 413 18.50 -20.61 17.67
N GLU A 414 19.56 -21.02 18.34
CA GLU A 414 19.66 -20.92 19.80
C GLU A 414 19.34 -19.48 20.26
N ILE A 415 18.21 -19.33 20.96
CA ILE A 415 17.73 -18.06 21.49
C ILE A 415 18.12 -17.93 22.97
N THR A 416 18.68 -16.79 23.34
CA THR A 416 18.92 -16.39 24.72
C THR A 416 17.89 -15.34 25.11
N TYR A 417 17.35 -15.41 26.31
CA TYR A 417 16.55 -14.32 26.89
C TYR A 417 17.01 -14.02 28.31
N ASN A 418 16.77 -12.79 28.75
CA ASN A 418 16.96 -12.36 30.13
C ASN A 418 16.02 -11.19 30.42
N LEU A 419 15.89 -10.81 31.68
CA LEU A 419 15.05 -9.69 32.12
C LEU A 419 15.64 -8.97 33.33
N ASN A 420 15.28 -7.70 33.47
CA ASN A 420 15.48 -6.92 34.68
C ASN A 420 14.11 -6.43 35.20
N ASN A 421 14.09 -5.43 36.08
CA ASN A 421 12.82 -4.91 36.62
C ASN A 421 11.95 -4.17 35.59
N ASN A 422 12.55 -3.68 34.49
CA ASN A 422 11.90 -2.80 33.53
C ASN A 422 11.73 -3.41 32.14
N TRP A 423 12.54 -4.40 31.78
CA TRP A 423 12.65 -4.92 30.42
C TRP A 423 12.85 -6.43 30.41
N PHE A 424 12.18 -7.07 29.47
CA PHE A 424 12.48 -8.41 28.98
C PHE A 424 13.12 -8.28 27.59
N ALA A 425 14.16 -9.07 27.33
CA ALA A 425 14.81 -9.13 26.03
C ALA A 425 15.13 -10.58 25.63
N VAL A 426 14.92 -10.90 24.36
CA VAL A 426 15.26 -12.19 23.74
C VAL A 426 15.94 -11.97 22.40
N SER A 427 17.00 -12.73 22.13
CA SER A 427 17.78 -12.63 20.90
C SER A 427 18.51 -13.93 20.60
N ASN A 428 18.90 -14.13 19.34
CA ASN A 428 19.90 -15.15 18.96
C ASN A 428 21.36 -14.72 19.26
N SER A 429 21.55 -13.83 20.25
CA SER A 429 22.83 -13.34 20.74
C SER A 429 22.73 -12.95 22.22
N ALA A 430 23.39 -13.72 23.09
CA ALA A 430 23.44 -13.44 24.52
C ALA A 430 24.05 -12.05 24.84
N ASP A 431 25.02 -11.61 24.04
CA ASP A 431 25.62 -10.29 24.14
C ASP A 431 24.60 -9.17 23.86
N HIS A 432 23.71 -9.36 22.88
CA HIS A 432 22.68 -8.37 22.56
C HIS A 432 21.66 -8.23 23.69
N VAL A 433 21.23 -9.36 24.27
CA VAL A 433 20.36 -9.34 25.45
C VAL A 433 21.01 -8.58 26.60
N THR A 434 22.27 -8.91 26.91
CA THR A 434 23.00 -8.30 28.04
C THR A 434 23.18 -6.79 27.85
N LYS A 435 23.63 -6.36 26.66
CA LYS A 435 23.84 -4.93 26.35
C LYS A 435 22.55 -4.14 26.30
N PHE A 436 21.47 -4.71 25.77
CA PHE A 436 20.16 -4.05 25.76
C PHE A 436 19.66 -3.80 27.19
N LEU A 437 19.73 -4.83 28.05
CA LEU A 437 19.28 -4.73 29.45
C LEU A 437 20.16 -3.81 30.30
N ALA A 438 21.44 -3.63 29.94
CA ALA A 438 22.33 -2.63 30.52
C ALA A 438 21.93 -1.19 30.16
N GLY A 439 21.01 -1.00 29.21
CA GLY A 439 20.42 0.30 28.88
C GLY A 439 21.21 1.11 27.85
N GLY A 440 21.80 0.42 26.85
CA GLY A 440 22.73 0.96 25.84
C GLY A 440 22.56 2.42 25.41
N SER A 441 23.68 3.07 25.09
CA SER A 441 23.77 4.50 24.77
C SER A 441 24.10 4.75 23.29
N ASN A 442 23.66 3.88 22.39
CA ASN A 442 23.95 4.03 20.97
C ASN A 442 23.16 5.21 20.40
N ASN A 443 23.81 6.10 19.65
CA ASN A 443 23.14 7.25 19.03
C ASN A 443 22.80 6.94 17.56
N HIS A 444 21.68 6.26 17.34
CA HIS A 444 21.25 5.90 15.98
C HIS A 444 20.68 7.10 15.25
N ALA A 445 21.22 7.43 14.07
CA ALA A 445 20.76 8.58 13.28
C ALA A 445 19.28 8.49 12.86
N PHE A 446 18.72 7.28 12.75
CA PHE A 446 17.30 7.07 12.46
C PHE A 446 16.40 7.16 13.70
N ALA A 447 16.93 7.15 14.92
CA ALA A 447 16.12 7.10 16.14
C ALA A 447 15.18 8.31 16.22
N SER A 448 15.69 9.52 15.92
CA SER A 448 14.87 10.74 15.90
C SER A 448 13.80 10.76 14.80
N LYS A 449 13.95 9.94 13.75
CA LYS A 449 12.96 9.82 12.67
C LYS A 449 11.79 8.92 13.03
N ILE A 450 11.97 7.98 13.97
CA ILE A 450 10.96 6.99 14.36
C ILE A 450 10.47 7.12 15.81
N SER A 451 10.98 8.12 16.54
CA SER A 451 10.57 8.46 17.91
C SER A 451 9.60 9.63 17.90
N GLY A 452 8.89 9.86 19.02
CA GLY A 452 7.83 10.88 19.09
C GLY A 452 6.50 10.43 18.49
N HIS A 453 6.39 9.14 18.15
CA HIS A 453 5.22 8.51 17.57
C HIS A 453 4.86 7.24 18.35
N PRO A 454 3.59 6.86 18.44
CA PRO A 454 3.20 5.56 19.01
C PRO A 454 3.66 4.34 18.23
N PHE A 455 4.00 4.51 16.95
CA PHE A 455 4.62 3.51 16.11
C PHE A 455 5.75 4.14 15.30
N GLY A 456 6.88 3.44 15.22
CA GLY A 456 8.06 3.83 14.47
C GLY A 456 8.72 2.63 13.81
N GLY A 457 9.07 2.75 12.53
CA GLY A 457 9.71 1.71 11.73
C GLY A 457 10.81 2.31 10.87
N TYR A 458 11.95 1.63 10.80
CA TYR A 458 13.08 1.99 9.97
C TYR A 458 13.62 0.76 9.25
N ILE A 459 13.92 0.88 7.96
CA ILE A 459 14.56 -0.16 7.16
C ILE A 459 15.68 0.47 6.33
N ASP A 460 16.91 0.02 6.51
CA ASP A 460 18.08 0.46 5.72
C ASP A 460 18.25 -0.45 4.49
N ILE A 461 17.64 -0.06 3.38
CA ILE A 461 17.70 -0.81 2.11
C ILE A 461 19.16 -0.86 1.62
N GLN A 462 19.93 0.21 1.81
CA GLN A 462 21.33 0.27 1.40
C GLN A 462 22.20 -0.79 2.07
N LYS A 463 22.09 -0.95 3.39
CA LYS A 463 22.83 -1.99 4.10
C LYS A 463 22.41 -3.37 3.65
N ILE A 464 21.10 -3.62 3.48
CA ILE A 464 20.60 -4.92 2.99
C ILE A 464 21.20 -5.23 1.61
N MET A 465 21.08 -4.31 0.64
CA MET A 465 21.60 -4.52 -0.70
C MET A 465 23.11 -4.73 -0.72
N LYS A 466 23.88 -3.91 0.01
CA LYS A 466 25.34 -4.05 0.08
C LYS A 466 25.77 -5.38 0.69
N SER A 467 25.04 -5.89 1.67
CA SER A 467 25.29 -7.21 2.27
C SER A 467 24.97 -8.38 1.33
N THR A 468 24.10 -8.20 0.33
CA THR A 468 23.75 -9.23 -0.66
C THR A 468 24.56 -9.14 -1.96
N GLY A 469 25.32 -8.07 -2.19
CA GLY A 469 25.96 -7.79 -3.49
C GLY A 469 26.94 -8.87 -3.95
N SER A 470 27.63 -9.54 -3.02
CA SER A 470 28.55 -10.64 -3.31
C SER A 470 27.86 -11.90 -3.88
N ALA A 471 26.55 -12.04 -3.68
CA ALA A 471 25.75 -13.14 -4.20
C ALA A 471 25.31 -12.92 -5.66
N VAL A 472 25.37 -11.69 -6.18
CA VAL A 472 24.97 -11.35 -7.55
C VAL A 472 26.10 -11.68 -8.51
N LYS A 473 25.96 -12.78 -9.26
CA LYS A 473 27.01 -13.28 -10.18
C LYS A 473 26.73 -12.98 -11.65
N ASP A 474 25.46 -12.83 -12.03
CA ASP A 474 25.09 -12.55 -13.42
C ASP A 474 25.27 -11.07 -13.77
N SER A 475 25.85 -10.78 -14.93
CA SER A 475 26.17 -9.41 -15.35
C SER A 475 24.94 -8.54 -15.58
N SER A 476 23.82 -9.12 -16.04
CA SER A 476 22.56 -8.39 -16.21
C SER A 476 21.87 -8.15 -14.86
N GLU A 477 21.96 -9.09 -13.92
CA GLU A 477 21.49 -8.88 -12.54
C GLU A 477 22.31 -7.80 -11.82
N MET A 478 23.61 -7.73 -12.11
CA MET A 478 24.49 -6.69 -11.58
C MET A 478 24.08 -5.28 -12.05
N ILE A 479 23.57 -5.13 -13.28
CA ILE A 479 23.05 -3.83 -13.77
C ILE A 479 21.82 -3.40 -12.96
N ALA A 480 20.84 -4.30 -12.81
CA ALA A 480 19.63 -4.02 -12.03
C ALA A 480 19.95 -3.76 -10.55
N PHE A 481 20.90 -4.52 -10.00
CA PHE A 481 21.40 -4.33 -8.63
C PHE A 481 22.05 -2.96 -8.45
N ASN A 482 22.96 -2.55 -9.34
CA ASN A 482 23.60 -1.24 -9.30
C ASN A 482 22.60 -0.09 -9.48
N ALA A 483 21.62 -0.24 -10.37
CA ALA A 483 20.53 0.71 -10.51
C ALA A 483 19.77 0.86 -9.18
N SER A 484 19.49 -0.25 -8.52
CA SER A 484 18.76 -0.28 -7.25
C SER A 484 19.57 0.35 -6.11
N LEU A 485 20.88 0.07 -6.05
CA LEU A 485 21.82 0.70 -5.12
C LEU A 485 21.91 2.23 -5.29
N GLN A 486 21.72 2.75 -6.51
CA GLN A 486 21.72 4.19 -6.77
C GLN A 486 20.36 4.84 -6.51
N MET A 487 19.28 4.05 -6.43
CA MET A 487 17.92 4.53 -6.26
C MET A 487 17.51 4.56 -4.78
N TRP A 488 17.57 3.41 -4.11
CA TRP A 488 16.93 3.22 -2.81
C TRP A 488 17.89 3.49 -1.66
N GLN A 489 17.44 4.26 -0.65
CA GLN A 489 18.22 4.51 0.56
C GLN A 489 17.65 3.76 1.76
N ASP A 490 16.52 4.24 2.27
CA ASP A 490 15.88 3.73 3.47
C ASP A 490 14.37 3.95 3.43
N ILE A 491 13.65 3.26 4.31
CA ILE A 491 12.23 3.45 4.56
C ILE A 491 12.05 3.91 6.01
N VAL A 492 11.20 4.90 6.21
CA VAL A 492 10.75 5.36 7.52
C VAL A 492 9.24 5.23 7.57
N ILE A 493 8.73 4.67 8.67
CA ILE A 493 7.31 4.48 8.92
C ILE A 493 7.01 5.07 10.29
N THR A 494 6.04 5.97 10.39
CA THR A 494 5.61 6.54 11.67
C THR A 494 4.09 6.59 11.74
N GLY A 495 3.55 6.67 12.95
CA GLY A 495 2.11 6.88 13.12
C GLY A 495 1.56 6.30 14.42
N GLY A 496 0.26 6.03 14.40
CA GLY A 496 -0.47 5.51 15.54
C GLY A 496 -1.08 6.59 16.43
N GLU A 497 -0.93 7.87 16.10
CA GLU A 497 -1.61 8.96 16.79
C GLU A 497 -3.09 8.96 16.42
N TYR A 498 -3.96 8.96 17.42
CA TYR A 498 -5.38 9.17 17.23
C TYR A 498 -5.76 10.59 17.64
N LYS A 499 -6.08 11.44 16.66
CA LYS A 499 -6.46 12.85 16.88
C LYS A 499 -7.56 13.25 15.89
N ASN A 500 -8.51 14.08 16.35
CA ASN A 500 -9.61 14.57 15.52
C ASN A 500 -10.43 13.47 14.82
N GLY A 501 -10.62 12.32 15.48
CA GLY A 501 -11.39 11.19 14.95
C GLY A 501 -10.69 10.38 13.86
N ALA A 502 -9.38 10.54 13.69
CA ALA A 502 -8.56 9.81 12.72
C ALA A 502 -7.29 9.26 13.36
N LEU A 503 -6.89 8.07 12.93
CA LEU A 503 -5.56 7.51 13.18
C LEU A 503 -4.62 7.96 12.06
N SER A 504 -3.50 8.61 12.38
CA SER A 504 -2.51 9.01 11.38
C SER A 504 -1.43 7.96 11.17
N GLY A 505 -0.92 7.92 9.94
CA GLY A 505 0.30 7.21 9.57
C GLY A 505 1.05 7.94 8.46
N GLU A 506 2.37 7.80 8.45
CA GLU A 506 3.25 8.32 7.43
C GLU A 506 4.25 7.23 7.02
N PHE A 507 4.43 7.07 5.72
CA PHE A 507 5.37 6.14 5.12
C PHE A 507 6.23 6.91 4.13
N GLU A 508 7.52 6.99 4.41
CA GLU A 508 8.51 7.67 3.59
C GLU A 508 9.46 6.65 2.95
N VAL A 509 9.59 6.70 1.63
CA VAL A 509 10.66 6.03 0.90
C VAL A 509 11.73 7.07 0.55
N ASN A 510 12.89 6.96 1.18
CA ASN A 510 14.01 7.85 0.93
C ASN A 510 14.88 7.32 -0.21
N LEU A 511 15.20 8.20 -1.15
CA LEU A 511 16.05 7.92 -2.32
C LEU A 511 17.46 8.45 -2.10
N VAL A 512 18.47 7.85 -2.74
CA VAL A 512 19.88 8.26 -2.56
C VAL A 512 20.11 9.69 -3.05
N ASN A 513 19.60 10.04 -4.23
CA ASN A 513 19.74 11.39 -4.75
C ASN A 513 18.68 12.31 -4.13
N LYS A 514 19.11 13.20 -3.24
CA LYS A 514 18.23 14.13 -2.53
C LYS A 514 17.77 15.35 -3.32
N ASN A 515 18.38 15.61 -4.48
CA ASN A 515 18.21 16.85 -5.23
C ASN A 515 17.26 16.71 -6.42
N THR A 516 16.91 15.48 -6.82
CA THR A 516 16.02 15.22 -7.95
C THR A 516 14.66 14.75 -7.44
N ASN A 517 13.58 15.21 -8.10
CA ASN A 517 12.23 14.74 -7.81
C ASN A 517 12.12 13.21 -7.93
N SER A 518 11.47 12.56 -6.97
CA SER A 518 11.39 11.09 -6.90
C SER A 518 10.61 10.47 -8.06
N LEU A 519 9.63 11.16 -8.66
CA LEU A 519 8.94 10.68 -9.85
C LEU A 519 9.88 10.62 -11.07
N LYS A 520 10.74 11.64 -11.23
CA LYS A 520 11.78 11.62 -12.27
C LYS A 520 12.79 10.49 -12.04
N GLN A 521 13.22 10.31 -10.79
CA GLN A 521 14.12 9.21 -10.44
C GLN A 521 13.50 7.84 -10.73
N LEU A 522 12.23 7.63 -10.38
CA LEU A 522 11.48 6.41 -10.71
C LEU A 522 11.43 6.17 -12.23
N ASN A 523 11.11 7.19 -13.01
CA ASN A 523 11.09 7.10 -14.46
C ASN A 523 12.45 6.71 -15.05
N MET A 524 13.54 7.31 -14.55
CA MET A 524 14.92 6.96 -14.95
C MET A 524 15.31 5.55 -14.50
N TYR A 525 14.90 5.15 -13.31
CA TYR A 525 15.16 3.82 -12.77
C TYR A 525 14.48 2.73 -13.62
N PHE A 526 13.20 2.90 -13.95
CA PHE A 526 12.49 1.97 -14.84
C PHE A 526 13.08 1.94 -16.25
N ASP A 527 13.56 3.08 -16.78
CA ASP A 527 14.29 3.13 -18.04
C ASP A 527 15.60 2.30 -18.02
N GLN A 528 16.31 2.30 -16.90
CA GLN A 528 17.52 1.50 -16.75
C GLN A 528 17.19 0.00 -16.63
N LEU A 529 16.10 -0.34 -15.93
CA LEU A 529 15.67 -1.73 -15.79
C LEU A 529 15.14 -2.33 -17.09
N SER A 530 14.39 -1.58 -17.90
CA SER A 530 13.82 -2.11 -19.17
C SER A 530 14.91 -2.61 -20.12
N LYS A 531 16.04 -1.91 -20.20
CA LYS A 531 17.24 -2.33 -20.96
C LYS A 531 17.75 -3.71 -20.54
N THR A 532 17.68 -4.01 -19.25
CA THR A 532 18.18 -5.25 -18.66
C THR A 532 17.23 -6.41 -18.93
N ILE A 533 15.91 -6.18 -18.81
CA ILE A 533 14.88 -7.18 -19.08
C ILE A 533 14.94 -7.65 -20.54
N LYS A 534 15.11 -6.72 -21.50
CA LYS A 534 15.22 -7.08 -22.92
C LYS A 534 16.50 -7.84 -23.26
N ALA A 535 17.64 -7.45 -22.67
CA ALA A 535 18.88 -8.22 -22.85
C ALA A 535 18.73 -9.67 -22.36
N LYS A 536 18.02 -9.88 -21.24
CA LYS A 536 17.67 -11.22 -20.74
C LYS A 536 16.69 -11.95 -21.66
N GLN A 537 15.62 -11.30 -22.12
CA GLN A 537 14.64 -11.90 -23.03
C GLN A 537 15.29 -12.33 -24.35
N LYS A 538 16.10 -11.46 -24.98
CA LYS A 538 16.80 -11.79 -26.21
C LYS A 538 17.75 -12.98 -26.04
N LYS A 539 18.52 -13.02 -24.95
CA LYS A 539 19.41 -14.15 -24.63
C LYS A 539 18.63 -15.45 -24.40
N TYR A 540 17.45 -15.36 -23.77
CA TYR A 540 16.57 -16.51 -23.57
C TYR A 540 15.96 -16.99 -24.88
N GLU A 541 15.56 -16.08 -25.78
CA GLU A 541 15.06 -16.42 -27.12
C GLU A 541 16.16 -17.03 -28.00
N GLU A 542 17.37 -16.46 -28.00
CA GLU A 542 18.54 -17.03 -28.70
C GLU A 542 18.86 -18.44 -28.19
N TYR A 543 18.90 -18.64 -26.86
CA TYR A 543 19.10 -19.96 -26.27
C TYR A 543 17.97 -20.94 -26.62
N ARG A 544 16.72 -20.48 -26.60
CA ARG A 544 15.56 -21.30 -26.99
C ARG A 544 15.68 -21.73 -28.45
N MET A 545 16.07 -20.83 -29.35
CA MET A 545 16.23 -21.11 -30.78
C MET A 545 17.40 -22.06 -31.07
N ASP A 546 18.52 -21.94 -30.34
CA ASP A 546 19.68 -22.85 -30.44
C ASP A 546 19.41 -24.23 -29.83
N SER A 547 18.46 -24.33 -28.89
CA SER A 547 18.07 -25.59 -28.24
C SER A 547 17.01 -26.40 -28.99
N LEU A 548 16.46 -25.87 -30.09
CA LEU A 548 15.54 -26.61 -30.95
C LEU A 548 16.34 -27.59 -31.84
N PRO A 549 15.98 -28.88 -31.91
CA PRO A 549 16.64 -29.80 -32.84
C PRO A 549 16.46 -29.30 -34.28
N PRO A 550 17.45 -29.50 -35.17
CA PRO A 550 17.34 -29.09 -36.56
C PRO A 550 16.09 -29.73 -37.18
N ALA A 551 15.36 -28.93 -37.97
CA ALA A 551 14.17 -29.40 -38.66
C ALA A 551 14.52 -30.68 -39.44
N VAL A 552 13.82 -31.77 -39.13
CA VAL A 552 13.94 -33.01 -39.88
C VAL A 552 13.45 -32.71 -41.29
N GLU A 553 14.37 -32.68 -42.27
CA GLU A 553 14.00 -32.66 -43.68
C GLU A 553 13.13 -33.88 -43.96
N VAL A 554 11.84 -33.65 -44.21
CA VAL A 554 10.93 -34.70 -44.65
C VAL A 554 11.36 -35.07 -46.06
N PRO A 555 11.74 -36.33 -46.34
CA PRO A 555 12.07 -36.74 -47.70
C PRO A 555 10.85 -36.51 -48.59
N THR A 556 11.02 -35.79 -49.68
CA THR A 556 10.03 -35.70 -50.75
C THR A 556 9.78 -37.12 -51.27
N THR A 557 8.65 -37.70 -50.91
CA THR A 557 8.16 -38.91 -51.56
C THR A 557 7.64 -38.52 -52.94
N GLU A 558 8.43 -38.79 -53.97
CA GLU A 558 7.89 -39.02 -55.30
C GLU A 558 6.97 -40.26 -55.24
N ASN A 559 5.70 -40.05 -55.57
CA ASN A 559 4.84 -40.98 -56.31
C ASN A 559 3.59 -40.24 -56.79
#